data_AF-A0A4Q4CYI1-F1
#
_entry.id   AF-A0A4Q4CYI1-F1
#
_cell.length_a   1.000
_cell.length_b   1.000
_cell.length_c   1.000
_cell.angle_alpha   90.00
_cell.angle_beta   90.00
_cell.angle_gamma   90.00
#
_symmetry.space_group_name_H-M   'P 1'
#
loop_
_entity.id
_entity.type
_entity.pdbx_description
1 polymer ?
#
loop_
_entity_poly.entity_id
_entity_poly.type
_entity_poly.pdbx_seq_one_letter_code
_entity_poly.pdbx_strand_id
1 'polypeptide(L)' 'MTKLRIGRRPLLAMGGGLLAAPAYAQARPISLVVPFPPGGSTDLMGRLLAEGMARSLGQPVQVENRPGGA' A
#
# COMPACT_ATOMS: atom_id res chain seq x y z
N MET A 1 -41.50 -9.42 39.80
CA MET A 1 -41.94 -9.18 38.41
C MET A 1 -41.29 -7.89 37.92
N THR A 2 -40.18 -7.97 37.19
CA THR A 2 -39.57 -6.77 36.56
C THR A 2 -39.24 -7.15 35.13
N LYS A 3 -40.13 -6.80 34.19
CA LYS A 3 -39.94 -7.07 32.76
C LYS A 3 -38.91 -6.09 32.20
N LEU A 4 -37.73 -6.59 31.83
CA LEU A 4 -36.69 -5.83 31.15
C LEU A 4 -37.19 -5.45 29.74
N ARG A 5 -37.69 -4.21 29.57
CA ARG A 5 -38.06 -3.66 28.24
C ARG A 5 -36.79 -3.28 27.49
N ILE A 6 -36.26 -4.21 26.71
CA ILE A 6 -35.21 -3.91 25.72
C ILE A 6 -35.86 -3.08 24.61
N GLY A 7 -35.72 -1.75 24.70
CA GLY A 7 -36.12 -0.83 23.63
C GLY A 7 -35.25 -1.04 22.39
N ARG A 8 -35.74 -0.68 21.20
CA ARG A 8 -35.05 -0.86 19.90
C ARG A 8 -33.84 0.08 19.69
N ARG A 9 -33.59 0.98 20.66
CA ARG A 9 -32.57 2.03 20.61
C ARG A 9 -31.09 1.58 20.72
N PRO A 10 -30.71 0.47 21.39
CA PRO A 10 -29.30 0.09 21.48
C PRO A 10 -28.77 -0.50 20.16
N LEU A 11 -29.65 -0.92 19.24
CA LEU A 11 -29.26 -1.44 17.93
C LEU A 11 -28.67 -0.35 17.01
N LEU A 12 -29.09 0.91 17.14
CA LEU A 12 -28.54 2.01 16.33
C LEU A 12 -27.15 2.45 16.81
N ALA A 13 -26.86 2.32 18.11
CA ALA A 13 -25.58 2.73 18.69
C ALA A 13 -24.42 1.79 18.33
N MET A 14 -24.70 0.52 18.00
CA MET A 14 -23.69 -0.44 17.55
C MET A 14 -23.19 -0.22 16.11
N GLY A 15 -23.93 0.53 15.27
CA GLY A 15 -23.55 0.73 13.87
C GLY A 15 -22.38 1.71 13.67
N GLY A 16 -22.21 2.69 14.57
CA GLY A 16 -21.22 3.76 14.39
C GLY A 16 -19.77 3.33 14.53
N GLY A 17 -19.48 2.27 15.31
CA GLY A 17 -18.12 1.80 15.54
C GLY A 17 -17.49 1.05 14.37
N LEU A 18 -18.30 0.49 13.45
CA LEU A 18 -17.83 -0.29 12.30
C LEU A 18 -17.25 0.58 11.16
N LEU A 19 -17.47 1.90 11.19
CA LEU A 19 -17.00 2.79 10.12
C LEU A 19 -15.57 3.32 10.35
N ALA A 20 -15.01 3.14 11.54
CA ALA A 20 -13.68 3.63 11.89
C ALA A 20 -12.58 2.56 11.65
N ALA A 21 -12.55 1.99 10.45
CA ALA A 21 -11.46 1.08 10.06
C ALA A 21 -10.17 1.89 9.80
N PRO A 22 -9.00 1.40 10.25
CA PRO A 22 -7.73 2.03 9.91
C PRO A 22 -7.52 2.03 8.40
N ALA A 23 -7.09 3.16 7.84
CA ALA A 23 -6.73 3.26 6.43
C ALA A 23 -5.37 2.57 6.22
N TYR A 24 -5.39 1.43 5.53
CA TYR A 24 -4.17 0.78 5.05
C TYR A 24 -3.82 1.29 3.65
N ALA A 25 -2.52 1.36 3.34
CA ALA A 25 -2.08 1.57 1.97
C ALA A 25 -2.60 0.43 1.07
N GLN A 26 -3.03 0.77 -0.13
CA GLN A 26 -3.39 -0.24 -1.14
C GLN A 26 -2.14 -1.00 -1.56
N ALA A 27 -2.22 -2.33 -1.64
CA ALA A 27 -1.16 -3.16 -2.17
C ALA A 27 -0.93 -2.81 -3.65
N ARG A 28 0.16 -2.09 -3.94
CA ARG A 28 0.58 -1.71 -5.28
C ARG A 28 2.07 -2.03 -5.43
N PRO A 29 2.53 -2.38 -6.64
CA PRO A 29 3.96 -2.50 -6.92
C PRO A 29 4.72 -1.24 -6.52
N ILE A 30 5.93 -1.41 -5.99
CA ILE A 30 6.84 -0.33 -5.65
C ILE A 30 7.56 0.11 -6.93
N SER A 31 7.56 1.41 -7.23
CA SER A 31 8.35 1.96 -8.35
C SER A 31 9.72 2.42 -7.85
N LEU A 32 10.79 1.82 -8.37
CA LEU A 32 12.17 2.27 -8.21
C LEU A 32 12.51 3.22 -9.37
N VAL A 33 12.53 4.52 -9.08
CA VAL A 33 12.81 5.54 -10.10
C VAL A 33 14.31 5.60 -10.38
N VAL A 34 14.67 5.45 -11.66
CA VAL A 34 16.04 5.62 -12.15
C VAL A 34 16.11 6.88 -13.03
N PRO A 35 16.88 7.91 -12.66
CA PRO A 35 16.92 9.19 -13.38
C PRO A 35 17.81 9.16 -14.63
N PHE A 36 17.90 8.03 -15.31
CA PHE A 36 18.76 7.82 -16.48
C PHE A 36 18.04 6.97 -17.54
N PRO A 37 18.47 7.04 -18.82
CA PRO A 37 17.96 6.17 -19.87
C PRO A 37 18.09 4.67 -19.52
N PRO A 38 17.17 3.84 -20.03
CA PRO A 38 17.25 2.39 -19.84
C PRO A 38 18.51 1.80 -20.49
N GLY A 39 19.03 0.70 -19.93
CA GLY A 39 20.19 -0.01 -20.45
C GLY A 39 21.57 0.54 -20.03
N GLY A 40 21.62 1.69 -19.34
CA GLY A 40 22.86 2.20 -18.73
C GLY A 40 23.28 1.43 -17.46
N SER A 41 24.47 1.73 -16.93
CA SER A 41 24.96 1.11 -15.69
C SER A 41 24.01 1.33 -14.51
N THR A 42 23.42 2.51 -14.38
CA THR A 42 22.45 2.83 -13.32
C THR A 42 21.15 2.04 -13.46
N ASP A 43 20.67 1.81 -14.69
CA ASP A 43 19.48 0.98 -14.93
C ASP A 43 19.75 -0.49 -14.56
N LEU A 44 20.92 -1.01 -14.95
CA LEU A 44 21.31 -2.38 -14.61
C LEU A 44 21.42 -2.58 -13.09
N MET A 45 22.09 -1.66 -12.39
CA MET A 45 22.17 -1.69 -10.93
C MET A 45 20.78 -1.55 -10.29
N GLY A 46 19.93 -0.68 -10.83
CA GLY A 46 18.54 -0.52 -10.39
C GLY A 46 17.74 -1.82 -10.49
N ARG A 47 17.90 -2.60 -11.57
CA ARG A 47 17.23 -3.89 -11.74
C ARG A 47 17.68 -4.94 -10.73
N LEU A 48 18.98 -5.01 -10.45
CA LEU A 48 19.53 -5.91 -9.42
C LEU A 48 19.01 -5.53 -8.03
N LEU A 49 18.96 -4.24 -7.71
CA LEU A 49 18.40 -3.74 -6.46
C LEU A 49 16.91 -4.05 -6.35
N ALA A 50 16.13 -3.83 -7.41
CA ALA A 50 14.70 -4.12 -7.45
C ALA A 50 14.40 -5.60 -7.15
N GLU A 51 15.20 -6.53 -7.70
CA GLU A 51 15.06 -7.95 -7.43
C GLU A 51 15.33 -8.29 -5.95
N GLY A 52 16.40 -7.74 -5.38
CA GLY A 52 16.73 -7.91 -3.95
C GLY A 52 15.64 -7.32 -3.04
N MET A 53 15.17 -6.12 -3.36
CA MET A 53 14.09 -5.45 -2.64
C MET A 53 12.81 -6.27 -2.70
N ALA A 54 12.42 -6.80 -3.86
CA ALA A 54 11.21 -7.60 -4.01
C ALA A 54 11.21 -8.83 -3.10
N ARG A 55 12.37 -9.51 -2.97
CA ARG A 55 12.54 -10.63 -2.03
C ARG A 55 12.40 -10.19 -0.57
N SER A 56 13.02 -9.07 -0.20
CA SER A 56 13.02 -8.58 1.20
C SER A 56 11.68 -7.99 1.65
N LEU A 57 10.95 -7.34 0.73
CA LEU A 57 9.72 -6.61 1.02
C LEU A 57 8.46 -7.46 0.77
N GLY A 58 8.58 -8.58 0.07
CA GLY A 58 7.45 -9.42 -0.32
C GLY A 58 6.48 -8.72 -1.28
N GLN A 59 6.94 -7.67 -1.96
CA GLN A 59 6.15 -6.88 -2.91
C GLN A 59 6.88 -6.75 -4.24
N PRO A 60 6.17 -6.74 -5.38
CA PRO A 60 6.80 -6.47 -6.67
C PRO A 60 7.46 -5.09 -6.68
N VAL A 61 8.70 -5.03 -7.18
CA VAL A 61 9.43 -3.77 -7.38
C VAL A 61 9.71 -3.61 -8.88
N GLN A 62 9.24 -2.51 -9.47
CA GLN A 62 9.40 -2.21 -10.89
C GLN A 62 10.39 -1.04 -11.06
N VAL A 63 11.35 -1.20 -11.97
CA VAL A 63 12.25 -0.11 -12.36
C VAL A 63 11.52 0.81 -13.34
N GLU A 64 11.46 2.09 -12.99
CA GLU A 64 10.86 3.13 -13.82
C GLU A 64 11.93 4.16 -14.20
N ASN A 65 12.39 4.11 -15.45
CA ASN A 65 13.34 5.07 -15.97
C ASN A 65 12.64 6.41 -16.23
N ARG A 66 12.98 7.43 -15.45
CA ARG A 66 12.52 8.81 -15.65
C ARG A 66 13.73 9.72 -15.89
N PRO A 67 14.36 9.63 -17.07
CA PRO A 67 15.47 10.53 -17.40
C PRO A 67 14.97 11.98 -17.30
N GLY A 68 15.69 12.80 -16.54
CA GLY A 68 15.41 14.22 -16.37
C GLY A 68 16.65 15.03 -16.72
N GLY A 69 16.62 15.66 -17.89
CA GLY A 69 17.67 16.56 -18.39
C GLY A 69 17.19 17.22 -19.68
N ALA A 70 17.16 18.55 -19.68
CA ALA A 70 17.06 19.37 -20.89
C ALA A 70 18.30 19.20 -21.76
#